data_AF-A0A672FM43-F1
#
_entry.id   AF-A0A672FM43-F1
#
_cell.length_a   1.000
_cell.length_b   1.000
_cell.length_c   1.000
_cell.angle_alpha   90.00
_cell.angle_beta   90.00
_cell.angle_gamma   90.00
#
_symmetry.space_group_name_H-M   'P 1'
#
loop_
_entity.id
_entity.type
_entity.pdbx_description
1 polymer ?
#
loop_
_entity_poly.entity_id
_entity_poly.type
_entity_poly.pdbx_seq_one_letter_code
_entity_poly.pdbx_strand_id
1 'polypeptide(L)'
;MVKWTDFERAAIQDIFSKIDYGVVGPAALSRCLVVYPWTQRYFGSFGNLYNAAAITSNPKVAAHGRVVLQGLEQAVSNMDNIKAAFADLSVLHSEKLQVDPGNFKLWNYNISEL
;
A
#
# COMPACT_ATOMS: atom_id res chain seq x y z
N MET A 1 11.14 17.39 -10.25
CA MET A 1 9.68 17.16 -10.06
C MET A 1 9.21 16.39 -11.28
N VAL A 2 8.44 15.32 -11.10
CA VAL A 2 7.93 14.51 -12.22
C VAL A 2 6.95 15.36 -13.04
N LYS A 3 7.01 15.24 -14.35
CA LYS A 3 6.07 15.89 -15.26
C LYS A 3 5.16 14.82 -15.85
N TRP A 4 3.86 14.98 -15.66
CA TRP A 4 2.82 14.10 -16.20
C TRP A 4 2.23 14.75 -17.44
N THR A 5 2.12 13.97 -18.51
CA THR A 5 1.27 14.31 -19.64
C THR A 5 -0.20 14.22 -19.25
N ASP A 6 -1.07 14.89 -20.00
CA ASP A 6 -2.52 14.81 -19.78
C ASP A 6 -3.04 13.38 -19.96
N PHE A 7 -2.45 12.62 -20.89
CA PHE A 7 -2.76 11.22 -21.10
C PHE A 7 -2.41 10.35 -19.88
N GLU A 8 -1.20 10.49 -19.33
CA GLU A 8 -0.80 9.74 -18.11
C GLU A 8 -1.71 10.08 -16.93
N ARG A 9 -2.07 11.35 -16.77
CA ARG A 9 -2.97 11.80 -15.70
C ARG A 9 -4.35 11.20 -15.83
N ALA A 10 -4.92 11.26 -17.03
CA ALA A 10 -6.24 10.68 -17.30
C ALA A 10 -6.24 9.15 -17.10
N ALA A 11 -5.19 8.45 -17.56
CA ALA A 11 -5.06 7.02 -17.37
C ALA A 11 -4.98 6.61 -15.90
N ILE A 12 -4.19 7.32 -15.09
CA ILE A 12 -4.09 7.06 -13.65
C ILE A 12 -5.43 7.31 -12.95
N GLN A 13 -6.10 8.42 -13.27
CA GLN A 13 -7.41 8.74 -12.69
C GLN A 13 -8.49 7.70 -13.08
N ASP A 14 -8.52 7.27 -14.35
CA ASP A 14 -9.45 6.26 -14.83
C ASP A 14 -9.25 4.92 -14.11
N ILE A 15 -8.00 4.47 -13.91
CA ILE A 15 -7.69 3.27 -13.15
C ILE A 15 -8.21 3.39 -11.72
N PHE A 16 -7.87 4.47 -11.02
CA PHE A 16 -8.27 4.65 -9.61
C PHE A 16 -9.79 4.77 -9.44
N SER A 17 -10.52 5.29 -10.43
CA SER A 17 -11.98 5.36 -10.39
C SER A 17 -12.69 3.99 -10.39
N LYS A 18 -11.96 2.93 -10.77
CA LYS A 18 -12.49 1.56 -10.91
C LYS A 18 -12.02 0.61 -9.81
N ILE A 19 -11.12 1.06 -8.93
CA ILE A 19 -10.55 0.22 -7.87
C ILE A 19 -11.59 0.01 -6.76
N ASP A 20 -11.87 -1.26 -6.44
CA ASP A 20 -12.56 -1.62 -5.21
C ASP A 20 -11.53 -1.73 -4.06
N TYR A 21 -11.47 -0.69 -3.24
CA TYR A 21 -10.57 -0.61 -2.08
C TYR A 21 -10.83 -1.69 -1.02
N GLY A 22 -12.06 -2.23 -0.97
CA GLY A 22 -12.44 -3.32 -0.09
C GLY A 22 -11.96 -4.69 -0.55
N VAL A 23 -11.55 -4.81 -1.82
CA VAL A 23 -11.06 -6.06 -2.41
C VAL A 23 -9.55 -5.98 -2.65
N VAL A 24 -9.08 -4.97 -3.38
CA VAL A 24 -7.69 -4.86 -3.82
C VAL A 24 -6.74 -4.60 -2.64
N GLY A 25 -7.13 -3.73 -1.71
CA GLY A 25 -6.30 -3.37 -0.55
C GLY A 25 -6.00 -4.58 0.35
N PRO A 26 -7.03 -5.29 0.86
CA PRO A 26 -6.84 -6.53 1.61
C PRO A 26 -6.04 -7.58 0.84
N ALA A 27 -6.36 -7.83 -0.43
CA ALA A 27 -5.67 -8.84 -1.23
C ALA A 27 -4.18 -8.54 -1.38
N ALA A 28 -3.81 -7.29 -1.66
CA ALA A 28 -2.42 -6.88 -1.83
C ALA A 28 -1.61 -7.03 -0.53
N LEU A 29 -2.19 -6.65 0.62
CA LEU A 29 -1.49 -6.76 1.90
C LEU A 29 -1.38 -8.21 2.36
N SER A 30 -2.44 -9.00 2.23
CA SER A 30 -2.37 -10.43 2.51
C SER A 30 -1.31 -11.10 1.64
N ARG A 31 -1.27 -10.81 0.33
CA ARG A 31 -0.25 -11.35 -0.58
C ARG A 31 1.17 -10.94 -0.17
N CYS A 32 1.39 -9.66 0.17
CA CYS A 32 2.68 -9.17 0.64
C CYS A 32 3.15 -9.92 1.90
N LEU A 33 2.28 -10.08 2.90
CA LEU A 33 2.60 -10.77 4.15
C LEU A 33 2.84 -12.28 3.97
N VAL A 34 2.22 -12.90 2.97
CA VAL A 34 2.41 -14.33 2.64
C VAL A 34 3.69 -14.56 1.84
N VAL A 35 3.90 -13.79 0.76
CA VAL A 35 5.03 -13.97 -0.17
C VAL A 35 6.34 -13.46 0.43
N TYR A 36 6.27 -12.41 1.25
CA TYR A 36 7.41 -11.76 1.87
C TYR A 36 7.28 -11.79 3.40
N PRO A 37 7.41 -12.96 4.04
CA PRO A 37 7.06 -13.15 5.45
C PRO A 37 7.86 -12.28 6.43
N TRP A 38 9.06 -11.80 6.05
CA TRP A 38 9.81 -10.83 6.87
C TRP A 38 9.07 -9.51 7.08
N THR A 39 8.13 -9.15 6.21
CA THR A 39 7.30 -7.94 6.36
C THR A 39 6.33 -8.04 7.52
N GLN A 40 5.99 -9.25 7.98
CA GLN A 40 5.12 -9.47 9.14
C GLN A 40 5.66 -8.83 10.43
N ARG A 41 6.98 -8.60 10.53
CA ARG A 41 7.63 -7.98 11.70
C ARG A 41 7.07 -6.60 12.06
N TYR A 42 6.54 -5.86 11.08
CA TYR A 42 5.97 -4.52 11.30
C TYR A 42 4.53 -4.56 11.83
N PHE A 43 3.89 -5.74 11.81
CA PHE A 43 2.46 -5.91 12.10
C PHE A 43 2.21 -6.75 13.36
N GLY A 44 3.11 -6.71 14.35
CA GLY A 44 3.00 -7.51 15.57
C GLY A 44 1.68 -7.32 16.34
N SER A 45 1.06 -6.14 16.25
CA SER A 45 -0.25 -5.86 16.88
C SER A 45 -1.45 -6.47 16.15
N PHE A 46 -1.24 -7.10 14.98
CA PHE A 46 -2.31 -7.67 14.16
C PHE A 46 -2.72 -9.07 14.63
N GLY A 47 -2.01 -9.65 15.58
CA GLY A 47 -2.33 -10.97 16.15
C GLY A 47 -1.79 -12.10 15.28
N ASN A 48 -2.61 -13.12 15.00
CA ASN A 48 -2.16 -14.31 14.31
C ASN A 48 -1.86 -14.04 12.81
N LEU A 49 -0.59 -14.17 12.43
CA LEU A 49 -0.09 -14.09 11.05
C LEU A 49 0.71 -15.36 10.66
N TYR A 50 0.49 -16.48 11.37
CA TYR A 50 1.35 -17.67 11.26
C TYR A 50 1.32 -18.37 9.89
N ASN A 51 0.18 -18.35 9.21
CA ASN A 51 0.01 -18.99 7.90
C ASN A 51 -0.92 -18.18 6.99
N ALA A 52 -0.97 -18.55 5.71
CA ALA A 52 -1.74 -17.83 4.71
C ALA A 52 -3.24 -17.72 5.06
N ALA A 53 -3.85 -18.78 5.58
CA ALA A 53 -5.26 -18.75 5.97
C ALA A 53 -5.51 -17.76 7.11
N ALA A 54 -4.64 -17.74 8.11
CA ALA A 54 -4.70 -16.78 9.22
C ALA A 54 -4.51 -15.34 8.74
N ILE A 55 -3.56 -15.09 7.82
CA ILE A 55 -3.30 -13.76 7.25
C ILE A 55 -4.49 -13.26 6.42
N THR A 56 -5.00 -14.08 5.51
CA THR A 56 -6.09 -13.69 4.59
C THR A 56 -7.41 -13.46 5.31
N SER A 57 -7.67 -14.17 6.42
CA SER A 57 -8.87 -13.98 7.24
C SER A 57 -8.71 -12.92 8.34
N ASN A 58 -7.53 -12.31 8.49
CA ASN A 58 -7.26 -11.37 9.58
C ASN A 58 -7.95 -10.01 9.33
N PRO A 59 -8.89 -9.58 10.18
CA PRO A 59 -9.63 -8.34 9.97
C PRO A 59 -8.75 -7.08 10.05
N LYS A 60 -7.64 -7.12 10.81
CA LYS A 60 -6.69 -6.00 10.89
C LYS A 60 -5.84 -5.89 9.64
N VAL A 61 -5.48 -7.02 9.02
CA VAL A 61 -4.82 -7.04 7.70
C VAL A 61 -5.75 -6.45 6.65
N ALA A 62 -7.01 -6.89 6.60
CA ALA A 62 -7.98 -6.33 5.66
C ALA A 62 -8.19 -4.82 5.86
N ALA A 63 -8.39 -4.38 7.11
CA ALA A 63 -8.56 -2.97 7.43
C ALA A 63 -7.34 -2.12 7.03
N HIS A 64 -6.13 -2.61 7.33
CA HIS A 64 -4.92 -1.86 7.02
C HIS A 64 -4.59 -1.86 5.52
N GLY A 65 -4.86 -2.95 4.80
CA GLY A 65 -4.71 -3.01 3.35
C GLY A 65 -5.55 -1.95 2.65
N ARG A 66 -6.77 -1.70 3.15
CA ARG A 66 -7.61 -0.58 2.68
C ARG A 66 -6.97 0.78 2.97
N VAL A 67 -6.45 0.99 4.18
CA VAL A 67 -5.76 2.25 4.56
C VAL A 67 -4.57 2.53 3.63
N VAL A 68 -3.74 1.53 3.34
CA VAL A 68 -2.58 1.71 2.45
C VAL A 68 -3.02 2.07 1.03
N LEU A 69 -4.03 1.37 0.48
CA LEU A 69 -4.52 1.65 -0.86
C LEU A 69 -5.22 3.01 -0.97
N GLN A 70 -5.98 3.42 0.05
CA GLN A 70 -6.52 4.78 0.14
C GLN A 70 -5.41 5.83 0.27
N GLY A 71 -4.31 5.51 0.93
CA GLY A 71 -3.11 6.37 0.93
C GLY A 71 -2.62 6.69 -0.49
N LEU A 72 -2.71 5.75 -1.44
CA LEU A 72 -2.32 6.01 -2.84
C LEU A 72 -3.27 6.99 -3.55
N GLU A 73 -4.53 7.09 -3.14
CA GLU A 73 -5.47 8.10 -3.67
C GLU A 73 -5.02 9.54 -3.33
N GLN A 74 -4.32 9.71 -2.20
CA GLN A 74 -3.68 10.98 -1.87
C GLN A 74 -2.60 11.35 -2.90
N ALA A 75 -1.87 10.37 -3.44
CA ALA A 75 -0.88 10.62 -4.50
C ALA A 75 -1.57 11.02 -5.82
N VAL A 76 -2.68 10.37 -6.18
CA VAL A 76 -3.48 10.71 -7.37
C VAL A 76 -4.09 12.11 -7.28
N SER A 77 -4.50 12.52 -6.08
CA SER A 77 -5.01 13.87 -5.83
C SER A 77 -3.91 14.95 -5.82
N ASN A 78 -2.65 14.56 -5.67
CA ASN A 78 -1.49 15.46 -5.54
C ASN A 78 -0.36 15.12 -6.53
N MET A 79 -0.68 14.70 -7.76
CA MET A 79 0.29 14.15 -8.71
C MET A 79 1.50 15.05 -8.99
N ASP A 80 1.32 16.38 -8.94
CA ASP A 80 2.42 17.34 -9.17
C ASP A 80 3.25 17.61 -7.90
N ASN A 81 2.79 17.18 -6.72
CA ASN A 81 3.42 17.44 -5.43
C ASN A 81 3.42 16.23 -4.47
N ILE A 82 3.53 15.01 -5.02
CA ILE A 82 3.48 13.75 -4.25
C ILE A 82 4.49 13.75 -3.09
N LYS A 83 5.71 14.26 -3.32
CA LYS A 83 6.77 14.30 -2.30
C LYS A 83 6.33 15.08 -1.06
N ALA A 84 5.69 16.24 -1.24
CA ALA A 84 5.21 17.03 -0.11
C ALA A 84 3.98 16.39 0.54
N ALA A 85 3.05 15.85 -0.26
CA ALA A 85 1.86 15.18 0.24
C ALA A 85 2.20 13.95 1.14
N PHE A 86 3.32 13.28 0.86
CA PHE A 86 3.78 12.11 1.61
C PHE A 86 4.88 12.41 2.63
N ALA A 87 5.22 13.68 2.89
CA ALA A 87 6.34 14.02 3.78
C ALA A 87 6.17 13.43 5.20
N ASP A 88 5.00 13.62 5.80
CA ASP A 88 4.71 13.09 7.15
C ASP A 88 4.63 11.56 7.15
N LEU A 89 4.09 10.96 6.08
CA LEU A 89 4.03 9.51 5.95
C LEU A 89 5.43 8.91 5.79
N SER A 90 6.32 9.60 5.08
CA SER A 90 7.73 9.24 4.95
C SER A 90 8.39 9.23 6.32
N VAL A 91 8.26 10.31 7.10
CA VAL A 91 8.81 10.41 8.47
C VAL A 91 8.28 9.28 9.35
N LEU A 92 6.97 9.02 9.31
CA LEU A 92 6.37 7.91 10.04
C LEU A 92 7.04 6.58 9.70
N HIS A 93 7.19 6.26 8.41
CA HIS A 93 7.72 4.96 8.00
C HIS A 93 9.24 4.84 8.19
N SER A 94 10.00 5.91 7.98
CA SER A 94 11.47 5.87 8.10
C SER A 94 11.95 6.03 9.54
N GLU A 95 11.42 7.00 10.28
CA GLU A 95 11.97 7.39 11.59
C GLU A 95 11.29 6.66 12.75
N LYS A 96 9.98 6.45 12.67
CA LYS A 96 9.22 5.82 13.76
C LYS A 96 9.05 4.31 13.58
N LEU A 97 8.64 3.88 12.39
CA LEU A 97 8.40 2.46 12.10
C LEU A 97 9.65 1.74 11.59
N GLN A 98 10.65 2.50 11.11
CA GLN A 98 11.93 1.99 10.60
C GLN A 98 11.74 0.88 9.55
N VAL A 99 10.77 1.10 8.65
CA VAL A 99 10.50 0.18 7.55
C VAL A 99 11.64 0.26 6.54
N ASP A 100 12.26 -0.90 6.26
CA ASP A 100 13.27 -1.00 5.21
C ASP A 100 12.67 -0.54 3.86
N PRO A 101 13.27 0.46 3.18
CA PRO A 101 12.72 1.04 1.96
C PRO A 101 12.51 0.05 0.80
N GLY A 102 13.23 -1.08 0.79
CA GLY A 102 13.02 -2.15 -0.18
C GLY A 102 11.60 -2.71 -0.15
N ASN A 103 10.92 -2.67 1.01
CA ASN A 103 9.55 -3.20 1.14
C ASN A 103 8.51 -2.37 0.39
N PHE A 104 8.75 -1.08 0.11
CA PHE A 104 7.82 -0.28 -0.69
C PHE A 104 7.75 -0.76 -2.14
N LYS A 105 8.88 -1.25 -2.69
CA LYS A 105 8.88 -1.87 -4.03
C LYS A 105 8.13 -3.20 -4.03
N LEU A 106 8.27 -4.00 -2.97
CA LEU A 106 7.54 -5.26 -2.82
C LEU A 106 6.03 -5.02 -2.76
N TRP A 107 5.59 -3.99 -2.01
CA TRP A 107 4.19 -3.57 -2.00
C TRP A 107 3.71 -3.21 -3.41
N ASN A 108 4.49 -2.43 -4.16
CA ASN A 108 4.14 -2.03 -5.52
C ASN A 108 3.91 -3.23 -6.46
N TYR A 109 4.75 -4.26 -6.40
CA TYR A 109 4.54 -5.48 -7.20
C TYR A 109 3.27 -6.24 -6.82
N ASN A 110 2.91 -6.23 -5.53
CA ASN A 110 1.70 -6.92 -5.07
C ASN A 110 0.41 -6.25 -5.51
N ILE A 111 0.38 -4.92 -5.63
CA ILE A 111 -0.80 -4.18 -6.09
C ILE A 111 -0.98 -4.24 -7.61
N SER A 112 0.11 -4.33 -8.39
CA SER A 112 0.08 -4.26 -9.85
C SER A 112 -0.29 -5.58 -10.54
N GLU A 113 -0.26 -6.68 -9.80
CA GLU A 113 -0.52 -8.04 -10.30
C GLU A 113 -1.89 -8.60 -9.85
N LEU A 114 -2.76 -7.73 -9.31
CA LEU A 114 -4.15 -8.02 -8.96
C LEU A 114 -5.08 -7.50 -10.05
#